data_AF-A0A1V5QZS3-F1
#
_entry.id   AF-A0A1V5QZS3-F1
#
_cell.length_a   1.000
_cell.length_b   1.000
_cell.length_c   1.000
_cell.angle_alpha   90.00
_cell.angle_beta   90.00
_cell.angle_gamma   90.00
#
_symmetry.space_group_name_H-M   'P 1'
#
loop_
_entity.id
_entity.type
_entity.pdbx_description
1 polymer ?
#
loop_
_entity_poly.entity_id
_entity_poly.type
_entity_poly.pdbx_seq_one_letter_code
_entity_poly.pdbx_strand_id
1 'polypeptide(L)'
;MDLKNRDSKKVKFKVFIKSDYPSHEYADFLLALKPHAYITQTAEDNEKEYFVEIVSHQPKERLRQRIKNYLYSFQGREWEEETDKDFPTILIICPSEELLDYIKTYTKRKLAQFDEAHPIIHLATTEKVSQAGITGDVWNSLNNRKHEY
;
A
#
# COMPACT_ATOMS: atom_id res chain seq x y z
N MET A 1 -13.49 -15.26 35.02
CA MET A 1 -12.85 -13.94 35.13
C MET A 1 -13.06 -13.27 33.78
N ASP A 2 -14.15 -12.53 33.66
CA ASP A 2 -14.62 -11.92 32.40
C ASP A 2 -13.93 -10.57 32.18
N LEU A 3 -13.06 -10.50 31.18
CA LEU A 3 -12.52 -9.24 30.67
C LEU A 3 -13.47 -8.71 29.59
N LYS A 4 -14.51 -8.00 30.02
CA LYS A 4 -15.33 -7.17 29.11
C LYS A 4 -14.45 -6.05 28.57
N ASN A 5 -14.02 -6.19 27.31
CA ASN A 5 -13.36 -5.13 26.58
C ASN A 5 -14.40 -4.01 26.32
N ARG A 6 -14.15 -2.83 26.89
CA ARG A 6 -14.92 -1.61 26.60
C ARG A 6 -14.78 -1.31 25.10
N ASP A 7 -15.90 -1.09 24.42
CA ASP A 7 -16.00 -0.79 22.99
C ASP A 7 -14.85 0.08 22.47
N SER A 8 -13.98 -0.54 21.68
CA SER A 8 -13.13 0.12 20.70
C SER A 8 -13.50 -0.54 19.38
N LYS A 9 -13.96 0.26 18.41
CA LYS A 9 -14.51 -0.18 17.12
C LYS A 9 -13.82 -1.46 16.62
N LYS A 10 -14.58 -2.53 16.38
CA LYS A 10 -14.02 -3.84 15.96
C LYS A 10 -13.44 -3.73 14.55
N VAL A 11 -12.19 -3.30 14.44
CA VAL A 11 -11.44 -3.33 13.19
C VAL A 11 -11.10 -4.78 12.86
N LYS A 12 -11.47 -5.24 11.67
CA LYS A 12 -11.14 -6.58 11.16
C LYS A 12 -10.15 -6.46 10.02
N PHE A 13 -9.15 -7.33 10.02
CA PHE A 13 -8.17 -7.45 8.94
C PHE A 13 -8.31 -8.81 8.26
N LYS A 14 -8.28 -8.82 6.94
CA LYS A 14 -7.99 -10.02 6.15
C LYS A 14 -6.72 -9.78 5.36
N VAL A 15 -5.88 -10.80 5.32
CA VAL A 15 -4.59 -10.76 4.61
C VAL A 15 -4.61 -11.89 3.59
N PHE A 16 -4.31 -11.53 2.35
CA PHE A 16 -4.20 -12.44 1.23
C PHE A 16 -2.77 -12.37 0.71
N ILE A 17 -2.16 -13.53 0.49
CA ILE A 17 -0.82 -13.66 -0.07
C ILE A 17 -0.89 -14.35 -1.44
N LYS A 18 0.26 -14.53 -2.09
CA LYS A 18 0.36 -15.07 -3.46
C LYS A 18 -0.40 -16.39 -3.67
N SER A 19 -0.49 -17.26 -2.66
CA SER A 19 -1.24 -18.51 -2.74
C SER A 19 -2.76 -18.32 -2.80
N ASP A 20 -3.25 -17.21 -2.25
CA ASP A 20 -4.68 -16.92 -2.13
C ASP A 20 -5.23 -16.16 -3.35
N TYR A 21 -4.35 -15.49 -4.10
CA TYR A 21 -4.73 -14.63 -5.23
C TYR A 21 -5.56 -15.33 -6.31
N PRO A 22 -5.27 -16.57 -6.75
CA PRO A 22 -6.07 -17.24 -7.77
C PRO A 22 -7.55 -17.46 -7.37
N SER A 23 -7.83 -17.47 -6.06
CA SER A 23 -9.18 -17.64 -5.51
C SER A 23 -9.84 -16.34 -5.05
N HIS A 24 -9.14 -15.21 -5.15
CA HIS A 24 -9.66 -13.91 -4.73
C HIS A 24 -10.56 -13.31 -5.82
N GLU A 25 -11.56 -12.51 -5.45
CA GLU A 25 -12.45 -11.82 -6.40
C GLU A 25 -11.68 -10.89 -7.36
N TYR A 26 -10.58 -10.29 -6.89
CA TYR A 26 -9.66 -9.45 -7.67
C TYR A 26 -8.45 -10.22 -8.23
N ALA A 27 -8.63 -11.51 -8.55
CA ALA A 27 -7.54 -12.38 -8.99
C ALA A 27 -6.70 -11.79 -10.13
N ASP A 28 -7.34 -11.22 -11.16
CA ASP A 28 -6.65 -10.69 -12.34
C ASP A 28 -5.69 -9.55 -11.97
N PHE A 29 -6.15 -8.60 -11.16
CA PHE A 29 -5.30 -7.51 -10.65
C PHE A 29 -4.18 -8.02 -9.74
N LEU A 30 -4.49 -8.93 -8.83
CA LEU A 30 -3.52 -9.47 -7.88
C LEU A 30 -2.46 -10.34 -8.55
N LEU A 31 -2.82 -11.08 -9.60
CA LEU A 31 -1.92 -11.90 -10.40
C LEU A 31 -1.10 -11.07 -11.40
N ALA A 32 -1.63 -9.94 -11.88
CA ALA A 32 -0.88 -8.99 -12.71
C ALA A 32 0.13 -8.18 -11.88
N LEU A 33 -0.33 -7.55 -10.81
CA LEU A 33 0.51 -6.73 -9.93
C LEU A 33 1.39 -7.56 -9.01
N LYS A 34 1.00 -8.77 -8.63
CA LYS A 34 1.76 -9.66 -7.70
C LYS A 34 2.29 -8.95 -6.45
N PRO A 35 1.49 -8.16 -5.71
CA PRO A 35 1.94 -7.62 -4.42
C PRO A 35 2.41 -8.74 -3.49
N HIS A 36 3.22 -8.40 -2.50
CA HIS A 36 3.63 -9.39 -1.49
C HIS A 36 2.46 -9.83 -0.61
N ALA A 37 1.56 -8.91 -0.30
CA ALA A 37 0.26 -9.19 0.28
C ALA A 37 -0.78 -8.18 -0.20
N TYR A 38 -2.04 -8.56 -0.14
CA TYR A 38 -3.20 -7.71 -0.25
C TYR A 38 -3.95 -7.73 1.09
N ILE A 39 -4.29 -6.56 1.63
CA ILE A 39 -4.94 -6.46 2.95
C ILE A 39 -6.23 -5.68 2.81
N THR A 40 -7.32 -6.22 3.36
CA THR A 40 -8.58 -5.49 3.55
C THR A 40 -8.76 -5.19 5.02
N GLN A 41 -8.99 -3.93 5.35
CA GLN A 41 -9.32 -3.46 6.70
C GLN A 41 -10.77 -2.98 6.71
N THR A 42 -11.61 -3.63 7.51
CA THR A 42 -13.02 -3.26 7.68
C THR A 42 -13.22 -2.64 9.06
N ALA A 43 -13.75 -1.41 9.11
CA ALA A 43 -14.06 -0.70 10.35
C ALA A 43 -15.44 -0.02 10.24
N GLU A 44 -16.45 -0.54 10.95
CA GLU A 44 -17.86 -0.07 10.96
C GLU A 44 -18.43 0.23 9.56
N ASP A 45 -18.18 1.42 9.01
CA ASP A 45 -18.68 1.90 7.71
C ASP A 45 -17.58 2.21 6.68
N ASN A 46 -16.32 1.85 6.97
CA ASN A 46 -15.20 2.07 6.06
C ASN A 46 -14.46 0.76 5.77
N GLU A 47 -14.26 0.48 4.49
CA GLU A 47 -13.32 -0.53 4.01
C GLU A 47 -12.10 0.20 3.43
N LYS A 48 -10.91 -0.25 3.81
CA LYS A 48 -9.65 0.20 3.22
C LYS A 48 -8.88 -0.98 2.69
N GLU A 49 -8.30 -0.79 1.53
CA GLU A 49 -7.57 -1.83 0.81
C GLU A 49 -6.11 -1.41 0.66
N TYR A 50 -5.21 -2.37 0.77
CA TYR A 50 -3.78 -2.13 0.74
C TYR A 50 -3.04 -3.13 -0.14
N PHE A 51 -2.19 -2.62 -1.03
CA PHE A 51 -1.14 -3.40 -1.66
C PHE A 51 0.14 -3.30 -0.84
N VAL A 52 0.63 -4.42 -0.33
CA VAL A 52 1.88 -4.47 0.43
C VAL A 52 3.02 -4.91 -0.48
N GLU A 53 4.07 -4.11 -0.53
CA GLU A 53 5.30 -4.38 -1.25
C GLU A 53 6.49 -4.39 -0.28
N ILE A 54 7.06 -5.57 -0.06
CA ILE A 54 8.26 -5.72 0.76
C ILE A 54 9.46 -5.73 -0.17
N VAL A 55 10.22 -4.63 -0.19
CA VAL A 55 11.40 -4.54 -1.05
C VAL A 55 12.61 -5.20 -0.38
N SER A 56 13.50 -5.74 -1.19
CA SER A 56 14.80 -6.29 -0.75
C SER A 56 15.93 -5.51 -1.41
N HIS A 57 17.18 -5.79 -1.01
CA HIS A 57 18.37 -5.25 -1.66
C HIS A 57 18.48 -5.82 -3.09
N GLN A 58 17.83 -5.16 -4.03
CA GLN A 58 17.84 -5.49 -5.45
C GLN A 58 18.47 -4.34 -6.25
N PRO A 59 18.90 -4.60 -7.50
CA PRO A 59 19.32 -3.56 -8.41
C PRO A 59 18.29 -2.43 -8.48
N LYS A 60 18.76 -1.19 -8.49
CA LYS A 60 17.96 0.04 -8.48
C LYS A 60 16.91 0.05 -9.59
N GLU A 61 17.24 -0.54 -10.74
CA GLU A 61 16.39 -0.66 -11.92
C GLU A 61 15.16 -1.52 -11.64
N ARG A 62 15.32 -2.64 -10.92
CA ARG A 62 14.20 -3.52 -10.55
C ARG A 62 13.25 -2.83 -9.59
N LEU A 63 13.78 -2.13 -8.59
CA LEU A 63 12.98 -1.34 -7.64
C LEU A 63 12.20 -0.23 -8.36
N ARG A 64 12.86 0.50 -9.26
CA ARG A 64 12.22 1.53 -10.09
C ARG A 64 11.11 0.95 -10.95
N GLN A 65 11.35 -0.20 -11.58
CA GLN A 65 10.35 -0.87 -12.41
C GLN A 65 9.15 -1.31 -11.57
N ARG A 66 9.40 -1.80 -10.35
CA ARG A 66 8.34 -2.22 -9.45
C ARG A 66 7.38 -1.08 -9.12
N ILE A 67 7.93 0.08 -8.75
CA ILE A 67 7.14 1.29 -8.47
C ILE A 67 6.39 1.73 -9.72
N LYS A 68 7.05 1.73 -10.88
CA LYS A 68 6.40 2.08 -12.15
C LYS A 68 5.18 1.20 -12.44
N ASN A 69 5.25 -0.11 -12.19
CA ASN A 69 4.13 -1.02 -12.47
C ASN A 69 2.88 -0.63 -11.67
N TYR A 70 3.01 -0.26 -10.39
CA TYR A 70 1.89 0.25 -9.60
C TYR A 70 1.34 1.56 -10.16
N LEU A 71 2.23 2.50 -10.51
CA LEU A 71 1.83 3.78 -11.09
C LEU A 71 1.11 3.61 -12.44
N TYR A 72 1.59 2.71 -13.29
CA TYR A 72 0.94 2.39 -14.57
C TYR A 72 -0.43 1.74 -14.35
N SER A 73 -0.55 0.83 -13.39
CA SER A 73 -1.84 0.21 -13.06
C SER A 73 -2.85 1.23 -12.54
N PHE A 74 -2.43 2.17 -11.69
CA PHE A 74 -3.29 3.28 -11.25
C PHE A 74 -3.71 4.18 -12.43
N GLN A 75 -2.77 4.53 -13.34
CA GLN A 75 -3.09 5.35 -14.51
C GLN A 75 -4.06 4.67 -15.49
N GLY A 76 -4.06 3.34 -15.53
CA GLY A 76 -4.96 2.56 -16.37
C GLY A 76 -6.42 2.65 -15.94
N ARG A 77 -6.71 3.01 -14.68
CA ARG A 77 -8.05 3.10 -14.08
C ARG A 77 -8.89 1.81 -14.10
N GLU A 78 -8.32 0.71 -14.60
CA GLU A 78 -8.98 -0.60 -14.70
C GLU A 78 -9.47 -1.08 -13.32
N TRP A 79 -8.74 -0.79 -12.24
CA TRP A 79 -9.18 -1.16 -10.89
C TRP A 79 -10.48 -0.45 -10.53
N GLU A 80 -10.51 0.87 -10.63
CA GLU A 80 -11.68 1.67 -10.25
C GLU A 80 -12.88 1.38 -11.16
N GLU A 81 -12.63 1.16 -12.46
CA GLU A 81 -13.67 0.87 -13.44
C GLU A 81 -14.32 -0.52 -13.24
N GLU A 82 -13.54 -1.54 -12.89
CA GLU A 82 -14.04 -2.92 -12.72
C GLU A 82 -14.53 -3.22 -11.30
N THR A 83 -14.02 -2.53 -10.28
CA THR A 83 -14.36 -2.79 -8.87
C THR A 83 -15.32 -1.79 -8.26
N ASP A 84 -15.51 -0.61 -8.87
CA ASP A 84 -16.22 0.54 -8.29
C ASP A 84 -15.66 0.95 -6.91
N LYS A 85 -14.37 0.69 -6.68
CA LYS A 85 -13.63 1.04 -5.46
C LYS A 85 -12.43 1.92 -5.78
N ASP A 86 -12.02 2.75 -4.81
CA ASP A 86 -10.76 3.49 -4.88
C ASP A 86 -9.55 2.55 -5.02
N PHE A 87 -8.52 2.99 -5.74
CA PHE A 87 -7.28 2.22 -5.85
C PHE A 87 -6.66 1.93 -4.47
N PRO A 88 -6.22 0.68 -4.19
CA PRO A 88 -5.67 0.33 -2.88
C PRO A 88 -4.43 1.14 -2.52
N THR A 89 -4.33 1.53 -1.26
CA THR A 89 -3.15 2.25 -0.76
C THR A 89 -1.91 1.38 -0.87
N ILE A 90 -0.82 1.90 -1.43
CA ILE A 90 0.42 1.16 -1.62
C ILE A 90 1.30 1.33 -0.38
N LEU A 91 1.57 0.24 0.33
CA LEU A 91 2.48 0.17 1.47
C LEU A 91 3.82 -0.42 1.04
N ILE A 92 4.88 0.38 1.03
CA ILE A 92 6.23 -0.07 0.68
C ILE A 92 7.07 -0.22 1.95
N ILE A 93 7.53 -1.44 2.22
CA ILE A 93 8.35 -1.79 3.38
C ILE A 93 9.80 -1.98 2.93
N CYS A 94 10.70 -1.13 3.43
CA CYS A 94 12.11 -1.10 3.06
C CYS A 94 12.99 -1.78 4.12
N PRO A 95 14.07 -2.48 3.73
CA PRO A 95 14.97 -3.15 4.67
C PRO A 95 15.88 -2.17 5.42
N SER A 96 16.06 -0.95 4.91
CA SER A 96 16.94 0.08 5.50
C SER A 96 16.43 1.49 5.21
N GLU A 97 16.85 2.45 6.01
CA GLU A 97 16.55 3.88 5.80
C GLU A 97 17.17 4.41 4.49
N GLU A 98 18.37 3.95 4.12
CA GLU A 98 19.00 4.33 2.85
C GLU A 98 18.12 3.96 1.65
N LEU A 99 17.56 2.73 1.67
CA LEU A 99 16.69 2.30 0.58
C LEU A 99 15.34 3.02 0.61
N LEU A 100 14.82 3.30 1.81
CA LEU A 100 13.62 4.12 2.00
C LEU A 100 13.80 5.49 1.36
N ASP A 101 14.88 6.20 1.66
CA ASP A 101 15.15 7.54 1.12
C ASP A 101 15.33 7.53 -0.40
N TYR A 102 16.01 6.52 -0.93
CA TYR A 102 16.15 6.33 -2.36
C TYR A 102 14.79 6.13 -3.05
N ILE A 103 13.97 5.20 -2.54
CA ILE A 103 12.64 4.91 -3.09
C ILE A 103 11.74 6.15 -2.94
N LYS A 104 11.71 6.77 -1.77
CA LYS A 104 10.96 8.00 -1.49
C LYS A 104 11.29 9.10 -2.50
N THR A 105 12.57 9.35 -2.73
CA THR A 105 13.02 10.36 -3.71
C THR A 105 12.57 10.02 -5.13
N TYR A 106 12.76 8.77 -5.55
CA TYR A 106 12.35 8.32 -6.88
C TYR A 106 10.83 8.39 -7.08
N THR A 107 10.06 7.91 -6.10
CA THR A 107 8.59 7.90 -6.15
C THR A 107 8.05 9.32 -6.17
N LYS A 108 8.56 10.24 -5.33
CA LYS A 108 8.17 11.66 -5.37
C LYS A 108 8.39 12.29 -6.75
N ARG A 109 9.55 12.03 -7.37
CA ARG A 109 9.84 12.52 -8.73
C ARG A 109 8.86 11.98 -9.77
N LYS A 110 8.33 10.77 -9.57
CA LYS A 110 7.34 10.16 -10.46
C LYS A 110 5.95 10.69 -10.21
N LEU A 111 5.54 10.85 -8.95
CA LEU A 111 4.26 11.45 -8.58
C LEU A 111 4.14 12.91 -9.04
N ALA A 112 5.26 13.66 -9.08
CA ALA A 112 5.27 15.02 -9.64
C ALA A 112 4.97 15.09 -11.15
N GLN A 113 4.91 13.96 -11.86
CA GLN A 113 4.54 13.87 -13.27
C GLN A 113 3.01 13.64 -13.45
N PHE A 114 2.26 13.54 -12.36
CA PHE A 114 0.81 13.42 -12.38
C PHE A 114 0.18 14.80 -12.22
N ASP A 115 -0.81 15.11 -13.05
CA ASP A 115 -1.42 16.44 -13.11
C ASP A 115 -2.36 16.70 -11.91
N GLU A 116 -3.31 15.80 -11.64
CA GLU A 116 -4.37 16.03 -10.63
C GLU A 116 -4.50 14.90 -9.60
N ALA A 117 -4.57 13.64 -10.05
CA ALA A 117 -4.75 12.48 -9.18
C ALA A 117 -3.52 11.57 -9.21
N HIS A 118 -3.15 11.03 -8.05
CA HIS A 118 -2.06 10.08 -7.91
C HIS A 118 -2.37 9.08 -6.78
N PRO A 119 -1.82 7.85 -6.82
CA PRO A 119 -2.14 6.86 -5.81
C PRO A 119 -1.57 7.28 -4.45
N ILE A 120 -2.19 6.79 -3.38
CA ILE A 120 -1.68 6.96 -2.03
C ILE A 120 -0.54 5.98 -1.79
N ILE A 121 0.66 6.49 -1.47
CA ILE A 121 1.84 5.67 -1.21
C ILE A 121 2.43 6.01 0.16
N HIS A 122 2.60 4.97 0.98
CA HIS A 122 3.20 5.01 2.30
C HIS A 122 4.48 4.19 2.33
N LEU A 123 5.52 4.70 3.00
CA LEU A 123 6.80 4.02 3.13
C LEU A 123 7.26 3.92 4.57
N ALA A 124 7.73 2.75 4.96
CA ALA A 124 8.33 2.51 6.28
C ALA A 124 9.48 1.51 6.16
N THR A 125 10.32 1.45 7.19
CA THR A 125 11.33 0.40 7.30
C THR A 125 10.74 -0.86 7.96
N THR A 126 11.31 -2.02 7.66
CA THR A 126 10.93 -3.30 8.29
C THR A 126 11.05 -3.21 9.81
N GLU A 127 12.08 -2.53 10.32
CA GLU A 127 12.27 -2.30 11.75
C GLU A 127 11.07 -1.58 12.38
N LYS A 128 10.66 -0.44 11.80
CA LYS A 128 9.53 0.35 12.30
C LYS A 128 8.22 -0.43 12.23
N VAL A 129 7.95 -1.11 11.11
CA VAL A 129 6.73 -1.92 10.94
C VAL A 129 6.70 -3.10 11.92
N SER A 130 7.85 -3.71 12.21
CA SER A 130 7.94 -4.80 13.17
C SER A 130 7.59 -4.35 14.60
N GLN A 131 7.98 -3.13 14.97
CA GLN A 131 7.75 -2.58 16.31
C GLN A 131 6.31 -2.11 16.52
N ALA A 132 5.71 -1.43 15.53
CA ALA A 132 4.40 -0.78 15.68
C ALA A 132 3.24 -1.52 14.97
N GLY A 133 3.57 -2.51 14.14
CA GLY A 133 2.61 -3.17 13.25
C GLY A 133 2.26 -2.33 12.01
N ILE A 134 1.59 -2.97 11.05
CA ILE A 134 1.12 -2.32 9.81
C ILE A 134 0.10 -1.20 10.08
N THR A 135 -0.61 -1.28 11.20
CA THR A 135 -1.61 -0.30 11.63
C THR A 135 -1.03 0.82 12.51
N GLY A 136 0.26 0.76 12.82
CA GLY A 136 0.93 1.76 13.63
C GLY A 136 1.23 3.06 12.86
N ASP A 137 1.54 4.12 13.61
CA ASP A 137 1.95 5.41 13.05
C ASP A 137 3.44 5.39 12.66
N VAL A 138 3.76 4.62 11.61
CA VAL A 138 5.15 4.40 11.14
C VAL A 138 5.38 4.81 9.70
N TRP A 139 4.34 5.30 9.05
CA TRP A 139 4.29 5.47 7.60
C TRP A 139 4.69 6.89 7.19
N ASN A 140 5.68 7.00 6.31
CA ASN A 140 5.94 8.23 5.57
C ASN A 140 4.95 8.34 4.42
N SER A 141 3.88 9.11 4.60
CA SER A 141 2.93 9.42 3.52
C SER A 141 3.54 10.37 2.50
N LEU A 142 3.44 10.01 1.21
CA LEU A 142 3.89 10.88 0.12
C LEU A 142 2.82 11.88 -0.36
N ASN A 143 1.61 11.81 0.20
CA ASN A 143 0.42 12.57 -0.22
C ASN A 143 0.32 14.01 0.32
N ASN A 144 1.39 14.62 0.85
CA ASN A 144 1.29 15.98 1.37
C ASN A 144 1.27 17.03 0.25
N ARG A 145 0.11 17.25 -0.37
CA ARG A 145 -0.34 18.61 -0.67
C ARG A 145 -1.15 19.07 0.55
N LYS A 146 -0.56 19.95 1.36
CA LYS A 146 -1.35 20.86 2.18
C LYS A 146 -2.21 21.66 1.21
N HIS A 147 -3.52 21.39 1.15
CA HIS A 147 -4.46 22.39 0.67
C HIS A 147 -4.62 23.41 1.79
N GLU A 148 -3.72 24.39 1.81
CA GLU A 148 -4.01 25.69 2.43
C GLU A 148 -4.78 26.49 1.37
N TYR A 149 -6.09 26.60 1.59
CA TYR A 149 -6.93 27.67 1.03
C TYR A 149 -7.36 28.57 2.20
#